data_AF-A0A964TY76-F1
#
_entry.id   AF-A0A964TY76-F1
#
_cell.length_a   1.000
_cell.length_b   1.000
_cell.length_c   1.000
_cell.angle_alpha   90.00
_cell.angle_beta   90.00
_cell.angle_gamma   90.00
#
_symmetry.space_group_name_H-M   'P 1'
#
loop_
_entity.id
_entity.type
_entity.pdbx_description
1 polymer ?
#
loop_
_entity_poly.entity_id
_entity_poly.type
_entity_poly.pdbx_seq_one_letter_code
_entity_poly.pdbx_strand_id
1 'polypeptide(L)' 'MLTLPPLSLYIHLPWCVAKCPYCDFNSHALDGELPEARYVDAL' A
#
# COMPACT_ATOMS: atom_id res chain seq x y z
N MET A 1 1.63 -34.38 -14.21
CA MET A 1 0.60 -33.54 -13.56
C MET A 1 1.09 -32.11 -13.62
N LEU A 2 0.33 -31.20 -14.21
CA LEU A 2 0.67 -29.78 -14.19
C LEU A 2 0.14 -29.21 -12.87
N THR A 3 1.03 -28.69 -12.03
CA THR A 3 0.67 -28.00 -10.79
C THR A 3 0.57 -26.52 -11.10
N LEU A 4 -0.47 -25.85 -10.60
CA LEU A 4 -0.53 -24.41 -10.72
C LEU A 4 0.61 -23.76 -9.92
N PRO A 5 1.18 -22.65 -10.40
CA PRO A 5 2.16 -21.91 -9.63
C PRO A 5 1.53 -21.38 -8.33
N PRO A 6 2.33 -21.16 -7.27
CA PRO A 6 1.83 -20.54 -6.04
C PRO A 6 1.25 -19.15 -6.31
N LEU A 7 0.12 -18.85 -5.68
CA LEU A 7 -0.49 -17.53 -5.74
C LEU A 7 0.27 -16.55 -4.83
N SER A 8 0.51 -15.33 -5.31
CA SER A 8 1.05 -14.22 -4.51
C SER A 8 0.25 -12.94 -4.76
N LEU A 9 0.21 -12.06 -3.76
CA LEU A 9 -0.49 -10.78 -3.81
C LEU A 9 0.44 -9.67 -3.31
N TYR A 10 0.46 -8.54 -4.00
CA TYR A 10 1.13 -7.32 -3.60
C TYR A 10 0.10 -6.20 -3.42
N ILE A 11 0.17 -5.49 -2.30
CA ILE A 11 -0.68 -4.34 -2.00
C ILE A 11 0.24 -3.18 -1.65
N HIS A 12 0.04 -2.03 -2.31
CA HIS A 12 0.82 -0.82 -2.04
C HIS A 12 0.07 0.11 -1.10
N LEU A 13 0.55 0.28 0.14
CA LEU A 13 0.00 1.25 1.09
C LEU A 13 0.80 2.57 1.02
N PRO A 14 0.22 3.66 0.47
CA PRO A 14 0.96 4.89 0.19
C PRO A 14 1.04 5.86 1.37
N TRP A 15 0.68 5.47 2.60
CA TRP A 15 0.61 6.38 3.75
C TRP A 15 1.54 5.98 4.89
N CYS A 16 2.16 6.98 5.51
CA CYS A 16 2.97 6.86 6.71
C CYS A 16 2.65 8.00 7.69
N VAL A 17 3.00 7.83 8.97
CA VAL A 17 2.85 8.91 9.97
C VAL A 17 3.66 10.17 9.63
N ALA A 18 4.80 9.97 8.95
CA ALA A 18 5.64 11.02 8.40
C ALA A 18 6.48 10.42 7.27
N LYS A 19 6.97 11.26 6.33
CA LYS A 19 7.90 10.82 5.29
C LYS A 19 9.35 11.02 5.76
N CYS A 20 10.11 9.93 5.84
CA CYS A 20 11.53 9.98 6.24
C CYS A 20 12.41 10.63 5.15
N PRO A 21 13.52 11.31 5.51
CA PRO A 21 14.42 11.94 4.54
C PRO A 21 15.06 10.98 3.52
N TYR A 22 15.15 9.70 3.86
CA TYR A 22 15.70 8.64 3.03
C TYR A 22 14.62 7.76 2.37
N CYS A 23 13.35 8.12 2.50
CA CYS A 23 12.26 7.28 2.00
C CYS A 23 12.13 7.39 0.47
N ASP A 24 12.45 6.30 -0.24
CA ASP A 24 12.27 6.14 -1.70
C ASP A 24 10.92 5.48 -2.06
N PHE A 25 10.19 4.96 -1.08
CA PHE A 25 8.86 4.40 -1.35
C PHE A 25 7.90 5.49 -1.81
N ASN A 26 7.00 5.12 -2.73
CA ASN A 26 5.87 5.96 -3.14
C ASN A 26 4.87 6.12 -1.98
N SER A 27 5.24 6.96 -1.03
CA SER A 27 4.56 7.18 0.24
C SER A 27 4.39 8.67 0.52
N HIS A 28 3.37 8.97 1.29
CA HIS A 28 2.98 10.31 1.71
C HIS A 28 2.74 10.31 3.21
N ALA A 29 3.09 11.42 3.87
CA ALA A 29 2.61 11.65 5.23
C ALA A 29 1.07 11.77 5.17
N LEU A 30 0.39 11.12 6.12
CA LEU A 30 -1.04 11.23 6.28
C LEU A 30 -1.32 12.08 7.52
N ASP A 31 -1.96 13.21 7.30
CA ASP A 31 -2.50 14.04 8.37
C ASP A 31 -3.98 13.68 8.59
N GLY A 32 -4.33 13.21 9.79
CA GLY A 32 -5.70 12.84 10.14
C GLY A 32 -6.03 11.37 9.91
N GLU A 33 -7.30 11.08 9.65
CA GLU A 33 -7.80 9.71 9.50
C GLU A 33 -7.46 9.08 8.14
N LEU A 34 -7.21 7.77 8.16
CA LEU A 34 -6.98 7.00 6.94
C LEU A 34 -8.27 6.95 6.09
N PRO A 35 -8.23 7.33 4.81
CA PRO A 35 -9.39 7.24 3.93
C PRO A 35 -9.62 5.80 3.44
N GLU A 36 -9.80 4.87 4.38
CA GLU A 36 -9.83 3.41 4.13
C GLU A 36 -10.87 3.02 3.08
N ALA A 37 -12.13 3.47 3.24
CA ALA A 37 -13.21 3.10 2.32
C ALA A 37 -12.92 3.54 0.89
N ARG A 38 -12.40 4.77 0.71
CA ARG A 38 -12.03 5.28 -0.62
C ARG A 38 -10.82 4.55 -1.20
N TYR A 39 -9.86 4.16 -0.37
CA TYR A 39 -8.70 3.39 -0.81
C TYR A 39 -9.12 2.01 -1.31
N VAL A 40 -9.95 1.30 -0.55
CA VAL A 40 -10.46 -0.03 -0.92
C VAL A 40 -11.32 0.03 -2.18
N ASP A 41 -12.16 1.05 -2.35
CA ASP A 41 -12.97 1.26 -3.56
C ASP A 41 -12.12 1.52 -4.82
N ALA A 42 -10.87 1.97 -4.64
CA ALA A 42 -9.93 2.28 -5.72
C ALA A 42 -8.94 1.14 -6.03
N LEU A 43 -8.99 0.03 -5.30
CA LEU A 43 -8.18 -1.18 -5.55
C LEU A 43 -8.90 -2.13 -6.52
#